data_AF-A0A2V5N0T0-F1
#
_entry.id   AF-A0A2V5N0T0-F1
#
_cell.length_a   1.000
_cell.length_b   1.000
_cell.length_c   1.000
_cell.angle_alpha   90.00
_cell.angle_beta   90.00
_cell.angle_gamma   90.00
#
_symmetry.space_group_name_H-M   'P 1'
#
loop_
_entity.id
_entity.type
_entity.pdbx_description
1 polymer ?
#
loop_
_entity_poly.entity_id
_entity_poly.type
_entity_poly.pdbx_seq_one_letter_code
_entity_poly.pdbx_strand_id
1 'polypeptide(L)' 'MTTNTSNVLSVIMGGGQGTRLFPLTKDRAKPAVPLAGKYRLVDIPISNCMNSGLRRVYLL' A
#
# COMPACT_ATOMS: atom_id res chain seq x y z
N MET A 1 7.02 -12.21 24.24
CA MET A 1 7.83 -11.05 23.83
C MET A 1 6.94 -10.13 23.01
N THR A 2 6.54 -8.98 23.55
CA THR A 2 5.81 -7.96 22.77
C THR A 2 6.83 -7.14 22.00
N THR A 3 6.82 -7.25 20.67
CA THR A 3 7.63 -6.39 19.80
C THR A 3 7.08 -4.98 19.87
N ASN A 4 7.86 -4.03 20.38
CA ASN A 4 7.44 -2.63 20.39
C ASN A 4 7.54 -2.04 18.97
N THR A 5 6.39 -1.91 18.31
CA THR A 5 6.27 -1.39 16.95
C THR A 5 6.20 0.14 16.89
N SER A 6 6.15 0.85 18.03
CA SER A 6 6.00 2.33 18.07
C SER A 6 7.14 3.08 17.39
N ASN A 7 8.32 2.46 17.32
CA ASN A 7 9.55 3.04 16.78
C ASN A 7 9.85 2.59 15.35
N VAL A 8 8.97 1.81 14.72
CA VAL A 8 9.14 1.32 13.35
C VAL A 8 8.41 2.24 12.38
N LEU A 9 9.11 2.65 11.32
CA LEU A 9 8.55 3.37 10.18
C LEU A 9 8.36 2.40 9.01
N SER A 10 7.12 2.26 8.53
CA SER A 10 6.80 1.44 7.37
C SER A 10 6.70 2.33 6.14
N VAL A 11 7.51 2.03 5.12
CA VAL A 11 7.52 2.77 3.85
C VAL A 11 7.06 1.83 2.74
N ILE A 12 5.92 2.14 2.12
CA ILE A 12 5.31 1.38 1.04
C ILE A 12 5.75 2.02 -0.28
N MET A 13 6.49 1.27 -1.10
CA MET A 13 6.96 1.70 -2.41
C MET A 13 5.92 1.31 -3.48
N GLY A 14 4.95 2.18 -3.73
CA GLY A 14 3.92 2.01 -4.75
C GLY A 14 4.35 2.49 -6.15
N GLY A 15 5.46 3.24 -6.21
CA GLY A 15 6.01 3.87 -7.40
C GLY A 15 6.48 2.91 -8.50
N GLY A 16 5.85 3.07 -9.68
CA GLY A 16 6.25 2.47 -10.95
C GLY A 16 5.22 2.84 -12.03
N GLN A 17 5.63 2.90 -13.30
CA GLN A 17 4.78 3.33 -14.43
C GLN A 17 3.49 2.50 -14.59
N GLY A 18 3.42 1.30 -14.02
CA GLY A 18 2.20 0.48 -14.07
C GLY A 18 1.85 0.01 -15.49
N THR A 19 2.80 -0.01 -16.41
CA THR A 19 2.60 -0.31 -17.85
C THR A 19 1.87 -1.63 -18.11
N ARG A 20 2.09 -2.64 -17.25
CA ARG A 20 1.42 -3.96 -17.32
C ARG A 20 -0.06 -3.95 -16.93
N LEU A 21 -0.51 -2.91 -16.25
CA LEU A 21 -1.89 -2.72 -15.80
C LEU A 21 -2.64 -1.70 -16.65
N PHE A 22 -2.05 -1.22 -17.76
CA PHE A 22 -2.79 -0.43 -18.73
C PHE A 22 -4.01 -1.23 -19.24
N PRO A 23 -5.21 -0.63 -19.35
CA PRO A 23 -5.54 0.80 -19.24
C PRO A 23 -5.88 1.29 -17.83
N LEU A 24 -5.83 0.44 -16.81
CA LEU A 24 -6.25 0.77 -15.44
C LEU A 24 -5.38 1.84 -14.77
N THR A 25 -4.16 2.05 -15.26
CA THR A 25 -3.18 3.04 -14.78
C THR A 25 -3.09 4.28 -15.69
N LYS A 26 -4.01 4.47 -16.64
CA LYS A 26 -3.99 5.63 -17.55
C LYS A 26 -4.08 6.96 -16.82
N ASP A 27 -5.08 7.09 -15.95
CA ASP A 27 -5.40 8.35 -15.24
C ASP A 27 -5.11 8.24 -13.73
N ARG A 28 -4.45 7.17 -13.28
CA ARG A 28 -4.18 6.91 -11.86
C ARG A 28 -2.88 6.16 -11.65
N ALA A 29 -2.22 6.45 -10.53
CA ALA A 29 -1.06 5.70 -10.10
C ALA A 29 -1.41 4.22 -9.86
N LYS A 30 -0.45 3.32 -10.10
CA LYS A 30 -0.56 1.88 -9.80
C LYS A 30 -1.20 1.57 -8.43
N PRO A 31 -0.80 2.19 -7.30
CA PRO A 31 -1.41 1.92 -5.99
C PRO A 31 -2.91 2.24 -5.92
N ALA A 32 -3.41 3.16 -6.75
CA ALA A 32 -4.81 3.59 -6.75
C ALA A 32 -5.72 2.70 -7.62
N VAL A 33 -5.16 1.68 -8.29
CA VAL A 33 -5.92 0.74 -9.14
C VAL A 33 -6.93 -0.03 -8.27
N PRO A 34 -8.23 -0.04 -8.65
CA PRO A 34 -9.25 -0.80 -7.94
C PRO A 34 -8.96 -2.30 -7.92
N LEU A 35 -9.26 -2.93 -6.79
CA LEU A 35 -9.14 -4.36 -6.54
C LEU A 35 -10.39 -4.85 -5.81
N ALA A 36 -10.92 -6.00 -6.20
CA ALA A 36 -12.01 -6.70 -5.51
C ALA A 36 -13.25 -5.80 -5.21
N GLY A 37 -13.59 -4.89 -6.13
CA GLY A 37 -14.81 -4.08 -6.10
C GLY A 37 -14.82 -2.88 -5.14
N LYS A 38 -14.16 -2.97 -3.97
CA LYS A 38 -14.16 -1.91 -2.94
C LYS A 38 -12.78 -1.42 -2.52
N TYR A 39 -11.75 -2.18 -2.83
CA TYR A 39 -10.38 -1.90 -2.37
C TYR A 39 -9.53 -1.35 -3.50
N ARG A 40 -8.32 -0.93 -3.15
CA ARG A 40 -7.25 -0.55 -4.05
C ARG A 40 -6.02 -1.40 -3.76
N LEU A 41 -5.09 -1.48 -4.71
CA LEU A 41 -3.85 -2.24 -4.52
C LEU A 41 -3.08 -1.83 -3.26
N VAL A 42 -3.10 -0.54 -2.91
CA VAL A 42 -2.43 0.00 -1.72
C VAL A 42 -3.05 -0.47 -0.39
N ASP A 43 -4.31 -0.89 -0.38
CA ASP A 43 -4.99 -1.28 0.85
C ASP A 43 -4.42 -2.57 1.43
N ILE A 44 -3.82 -3.43 0.60
CA ILE A 44 -3.16 -4.67 1.04
C ILE A 44 -1.95 -4.38 1.96
N PRO A 45 -0.90 -3.66 1.52
CA PRO A 45 0.24 -3.38 2.39
C PRO A 45 -0.12 -2.50 3.58
N ILE A 46 -1.08 -1.57 3.45
CA ILE A 46 -1.57 -0.77 4.59
C ILE A 46 -2.24 -1.67 5.63
N SER A 47 -3.15 -2.57 5.21
CA SER A 47 -3.84 -3.48 6.13
C SER A 47 -2.85 -4.42 6.82
N ASN A 48 -1.82 -4.90 6.11
CA ASN A 48 -0.75 -5.69 6.70
C ASN A 48 0.02 -4.91 7.78
N CYS A 49 0.36 -3.64 7.53
CA CYS A 49 0.99 -2.79 8.52
C CYS A 49 0.11 -2.63 9.77
N MET A 50 -1.17 -2.30 9.58
CA MET A 50 -2.10 -2.12 10.70
C MET A 50 -2.28 -3.40 11.52
N ASN A 51 -2.49 -4.55 10.86
CA ASN A 51 -2.63 -5.85 11.52
C ASN A 51 -1.36 -6.30 12.25
N SER A 52 -0.20 -5.78 11.83
CA SER A 52 1.09 -6.02 12.49
C SER A 52 1.42 -5.00 13.60
N GLY A 53 0.50 -4.09 13.93
CA GLY A 53 0.73 -3.03 14.91
C GLY A 53 1.65 -1.90 14.41
N LEU A 54 1.96 -1.84 13.12
CA LEU A 54 2.78 -0.80 12.49
C LEU A 54 1.90 0.40 12.14
N ARG A 55 1.95 1.44 12.97
CA ARG A 55 1.05 2.61 12.86
C ARG A 55 1.65 3.81 12.12
N ARG A 56 2.97 3.80 11.87
CA ARG A 56 3.67 4.88 11.15
C ARG A 56 3.93 4.43 9.72
N VAL A 57 3.01 4.77 8.81
CA VAL A 57 3.06 4.30 7.42
C VAL A 57 3.20 5.48 6.46
N TYR A 58 4.16 5.42 5.56
CA TYR A 58 4.32 6.31 4.41
C TYR A 58 4.13 5.54 3.11
N LEU A 59 3.56 6.20 2.11
CA LEU A 59 3.42 5.69 0.74
C LEU A 59 4.24 6.59 -0.19
N LEU A 60 5.11 5.98 -1.00
CA LEU A 60 5.96 6.63 -2.00
C LEU A 60 5.62 6.14 -3.41
#